data_AF-A0A848MHN9-F1
#
_entry.id   AF-A0A848MHN9-F1
#
_cell.length_a   1.000
_cell.length_b   1.000
_cell.length_c   1.000
_cell.angle_alpha   90.00
_cell.angle_beta   90.00
_cell.angle_gamma   90.00
#
_symmetry.space_group_name_H-M   'P 1'
#
loop_
_entity.id
_entity.type
_entity.pdbx_description
1 polymer ?
#
loop_
_entity_poly.entity_id
_entity_poly.type
_entity_poly.pdbx_seq_one_letter_code
_entity_poly.pdbx_strand_id
1 'polypeptide(L)'
;MPRTSRKRVSISDCECYETIYIVKHALTKGIVKMEGRVLDSGMVIYAEQHARKFHTAGPTVYALTLNDAIKSAEAMRLKKIASLEKQIKALKELSFTK
;
A
#
# COMPACT_ATOMS: atom_id res chain seq x y z
N MET A 1 -10.79 12.19 34.27
CA MET A 1 -11.07 11.58 32.94
C MET A 1 -10.72 10.10 33.00
N PRO A 2 -11.65 9.16 32.81
CA PRO A 2 -11.31 7.74 32.83
C PRO A 2 -10.59 7.37 31.53
N ARG A 3 -9.43 6.69 31.67
CA ARG A 3 -8.69 6.11 30.54
C ARG A 3 -9.56 5.03 29.92
N THR A 4 -9.97 5.22 28.66
CA THR A 4 -10.67 4.17 27.91
C THR A 4 -9.75 2.97 27.76
N SER A 5 -10.12 1.90 28.46
CA SER A 5 -9.52 0.58 28.36
C SER A 5 -9.63 0.11 26.91
N ARG A 6 -8.48 -0.10 26.24
CA ARG A 6 -8.44 -0.81 24.96
C ARG A 6 -8.96 -2.21 25.23
N LYS A 7 -10.22 -2.49 24.85
CA LYS A 7 -10.76 -3.84 24.88
C LYS A 7 -9.82 -4.74 24.09
N ARG A 8 -9.31 -5.78 24.74
CA ARG A 8 -8.65 -6.90 24.08
C ARG A 8 -9.72 -7.56 23.22
N VAL A 9 -9.63 -7.39 21.91
CA VAL A 9 -10.50 -8.11 20.98
C VAL A 9 -10.12 -9.58 21.09
N SER A 10 -11.05 -10.38 21.60
CA SER A 10 -10.94 -11.84 21.74
C SER A 10 -10.91 -12.49 20.36
N ILE A 11 -10.14 -13.56 20.25
CA ILE A 11 -9.80 -14.33 19.04
C ILE A 11 -11.00 -15.14 18.46
N SER A 12 -12.22 -14.92 18.93
CA SER A 12 -13.38 -15.78 18.64
C SER A 12 -14.47 -15.17 17.77
N ASP A 13 -14.23 -14.02 17.14
CA ASP A 13 -15.19 -13.39 16.21
C ASP A 13 -14.62 -13.34 14.79
N CYS A 14 -14.94 -14.38 14.01
CA CYS A 14 -14.86 -14.49 12.54
C CYS A 14 -13.46 -14.30 11.92
N GLU A 15 -12.78 -15.42 11.68
CA GLU A 15 -11.56 -15.55 10.87
C GLU A 15 -11.84 -15.30 9.37
N CYS A 16 -12.23 -14.08 8.97
CA CYS A 16 -12.31 -13.72 7.56
C CYS A 16 -10.99 -13.05 7.15
N TYR A 17 -9.98 -13.87 6.85
CA TYR A 17 -8.80 -13.40 6.12
C TYR A 17 -9.17 -13.27 4.64
N GLU A 18 -9.00 -12.07 4.10
CA GLU A 18 -9.24 -11.79 2.68
C GLU A 18 -7.93 -11.73 1.91
N THR A 19 -7.98 -12.16 0.65
CA THR A 19 -6.87 -11.92 -0.27
C THR A 19 -6.81 -10.43 -0.60
N ILE A 20 -5.67 -9.82 -0.32
CA ILE A 20 -5.38 -8.41 -0.61
C ILE A 20 -4.17 -8.30 -1.51
N TYR A 21 -4.11 -7.19 -2.26
CA TYR A 21 -3.01 -6.85 -3.15
C TYR A 21 -2.38 -5.55 -2.69
N ILE A 22 -1.14 -5.60 -2.22
CA ILE A 22 -0.42 -4.42 -1.76
C ILE A 22 0.19 -3.71 -2.96
N VAL A 23 -0.21 -2.45 -3.15
CA VAL A 23 0.19 -1.63 -4.30
C VAL A 23 1.28 -0.62 -3.93
N LYS A 24 1.52 -0.38 -2.62
CA LYS A 24 2.53 0.58 -2.09
C LYS A 24 3.88 0.56 -2.80
N HIS A 25 4.35 -0.66 -3.09
CA HIS A 25 5.67 -0.92 -3.64
C HIS A 25 5.61 -1.44 -5.09
N ALA A 26 4.49 -1.22 -5.79
CA ALA A 26 4.28 -1.74 -7.14
C ALA A 26 5.35 -1.28 -8.14
N LEU A 27 5.86 -0.06 -8.01
CA LEU A 27 6.88 0.48 -8.92
C LEU A 27 8.29 -0.09 -8.70
N THR A 28 8.55 -0.74 -7.57
CA THR A 28 9.89 -1.28 -7.24
C THR A 28 9.90 -2.79 -7.09
N LYS A 29 8.86 -3.37 -6.48
CA LYS A 29 8.75 -4.81 -6.18
C LYS A 29 7.61 -5.50 -6.92
N GLY A 30 6.81 -4.77 -7.70
CA GLY A 30 5.57 -5.29 -8.27
C GLY A 30 4.43 -5.38 -7.25
N ILE A 31 3.27 -5.85 -7.71
CA ILE A 31 2.08 -6.05 -6.87
C ILE A 31 2.27 -7.31 -6.04
N VAL A 32 2.15 -7.19 -4.72
CA VAL A 32 2.33 -8.33 -3.81
C VAL A 32 0.96 -8.84 -3.36
N LYS A 33 0.68 -10.12 -3.61
CA LYS A 33 -0.53 -10.79 -3.13
C LYS A 33 -0.31 -11.29 -1.70
N MET A 34 -1.22 -10.98 -0.79
CA MET A 34 -1.14 -11.34 0.62
C MET A 34 -2.51 -11.65 1.19
N GLU A 35 -2.55 -12.24 2.38
CA GLU A 35 -3.77 -12.41 3.17
C GLU A 35 -3.79 -11.36 4.29
N GLY A 36 -4.95 -10.76 4.52
CA GLY A 36 -5.11 -9.75 5.55
C GLY A 36 -6.56 -9.60 6.00
N ARG A 37 -6.74 -8.95 7.15
CA ARG A 37 -8.05 -8.63 7.71
C ARG A 37 -8.37 -7.19 7.43
N VAL A 38 -9.44 -6.94 6.68
CA VAL A 38 -9.99 -5.60 6.50
C VAL A 38 -10.81 -5.25 7.75
N LEU A 39 -10.55 -4.08 8.31
CA LEU A 39 -11.29 -3.50 9.43
C LEU A 39 -12.42 -2.63 8.90
N ASP A 40 -13.47 -2.41 9.69
CA ASP A 40 -14.59 -1.51 9.36
C ASP A 40 -14.13 -0.07 9.05
N SER A 41 -12.93 0.32 9.52
CA SER A 41 -12.28 1.60 9.20
C SER A 41 -11.73 1.68 7.77
N GLY A 42 -11.80 0.61 6.98
CA GLY A 42 -11.16 0.48 5.67
C GLY A 42 -9.65 0.28 5.74
N MET A 43 -9.08 0.13 6.94
CA MET A 43 -7.68 -0.28 7.11
C MET A 43 -7.55 -1.79 6.98
N VAL A 44 -6.40 -2.27 6.52
CA VAL A 44 -6.09 -3.69 6.49
C VAL A 44 -4.92 -4.03 7.40
N ILE A 45 -5.06 -5.12 8.16
CA ILE A 45 -3.99 -5.73 8.95
C ILE A 45 -3.48 -6.95 8.18
N TYR A 46 -2.18 -7.00 7.89
CA TYR A 46 -1.56 -8.12 7.19
C TYR A 46 -0.20 -8.47 7.82
N ALA A 47 0.28 -9.69 7.58
CA ALA A 47 1.61 -10.12 8.02
C ALA A 47 2.40 -10.64 6.81
N GLU A 48 3.62 -10.15 6.61
CA GLU A 48 4.53 -10.78 5.64
C GLU A 48 4.84 -12.20 6.11
N GLN A 49 4.90 -13.15 5.17
CA GLN A 49 5.25 -14.54 5.50
C GLN A 49 6.58 -14.53 6.28
N HIS A 50 6.57 -15.11 7.48
CA HIS A 50 7.68 -15.14 8.45
C HIS A 50 7.94 -13.86 9.28
N ALA A 51 7.13 -12.81 9.16
CA ALA A 51 7.24 -11.64 10.01
C ALA A 51 6.54 -11.86 11.37
N ARG A 52 7.25 -11.62 12.48
CA ARG A 52 6.66 -11.51 13.84
C ARG A 52 5.86 -10.21 14.04
N LYS A 53 5.66 -9.41 13.00
CA LYS A 53 5.06 -8.07 13.06
C LYS A 53 3.90 -7.99 12.08
N PHE A 54 2.76 -7.54 12.59
CA PHE A 54 1.63 -7.14 11.78
C PHE A 54 1.86 -5.74 11.23
N HIS A 55 1.54 -5.55 9.96
CA HIS A 55 1.54 -4.28 9.28
C HIS A 55 0.10 -3.79 9.11
N THR A 56 -0.05 -2.47 9.10
CA THR A 56 -1.32 -1.83 8.75
C THR A 56 -1.15 -1.03 7.47
N ALA A 57 -2.11 -1.16 6.56
CA ALA A 57 -2.19 -0.34 5.36
C ALA A 57 -3.54 0.37 5.28
N GLY A 58 -3.50 1.62 4.82
CA GLY A 58 -4.71 2.39 4.52
C GLY A 58 -5.30 2.00 3.17
N PRO A 59 -6.56 2.37 2.90
CA PRO A 59 -7.32 1.98 1.71
C PRO A 59 -6.69 2.44 0.38
N THR A 60 -5.80 3.41 0.40
CA THR A 60 -5.08 3.89 -0.80
C THR A 60 -3.86 3.05 -1.17
N VAL A 61 -3.50 2.08 -0.32
CA VAL A 61 -2.21 1.38 -0.38
C VAL A 61 -2.38 -0.10 -0.75
N TYR A 62 -3.60 -0.62 -0.64
CA TYR A 62 -3.98 -1.98 -1.00
C TYR A 62 -5.21 -1.98 -1.92
N ALA A 63 -5.45 -3.10 -2.61
CA ALA A 63 -6.66 -3.36 -3.37
C ALA A 63 -7.18 -4.77 -3.03
N LEU A 64 -8.49 -4.97 -3.13
CA LEU A 64 -9.13 -6.28 -2.90
C LEU A 64 -9.11 -7.16 -4.15
N THR A 65 -9.04 -6.54 -5.33
CA THR A 65 -8.96 -7.26 -6.61
C THR A 65 -7.64 -7.01 -7.31
N LEU A 66 -7.18 -8.01 -8.07
CA LEU A 66 -5.98 -7.91 -8.89
C LEU A 66 -6.13 -6.83 -9.97
N ASN A 67 -7.32 -6.71 -10.57
CA ASN A 67 -7.60 -5.70 -11.60
C ASN A 67 -7.47 -4.27 -11.05
N ASP A 68 -7.99 -4.00 -9.84
CA ASP A 68 -7.87 -2.67 -9.23
C ASP A 68 -6.43 -2.37 -8.80
N ALA A 69 -5.70 -3.41 -8.36
CA ALA A 69 -4.28 -3.29 -8.08
C ALA A 69 -3.48 -2.91 -9.34
N ILE A 70 -3.77 -3.56 -10.47
CA ILE A 70 -3.14 -3.26 -11.77
C ILE A 70 -3.44 -1.83 -12.21
N LYS A 71 -4.72 -1.43 -12.24
CA LYS A 71 -5.11 -0.06 -12.60
C LYS A 71 -4.40 0.99 -11.75
N SER A 72 -4.31 0.75 -10.44
CA SER A 72 -3.62 1.64 -9.51
C SER A 72 -2.11 1.69 -9.78
N ALA A 73 -1.48 0.54 -10.04
CA ALA A 73 -0.07 0.46 -10.38
C ALA A 73 0.26 1.16 -11.71
N GLU A 74 -0.60 1.01 -12.72
CA GLU A 74 -0.46 1.69 -14.02
C GLU A 74 -0.59 3.21 -13.88
N ALA A 75 -1.58 3.68 -13.11
CA ALA A 75 -1.74 5.10 -12.83
C ALA A 75 -0.50 5.68 -12.11
N MET A 76 0.08 4.94 -11.16
CA MET A 76 1.34 5.32 -10.51
C MET A 76 2.52 5.31 -11.50
N ARG A 77 2.59 4.32 -12.38
CA ARG A 77 3.65 4.21 -13.41
C ARG A 77 3.63 5.42 -14.32
N LEU A 78 2.48 5.77 -14.88
CA LEU A 78 2.32 6.93 -15.76
C LEU A 78 2.68 8.25 -15.07
N LYS A 79 2.19 8.45 -13.83
CA LYS A 79 2.55 9.64 -13.03
C LYS A 79 4.05 9.73 -12.78
N LYS A 80 4.69 8.60 -12.46
CA LYS A 80 6.14 8.56 -12.20
C LYS A 80 6.94 8.86 -13.47
N ILE A 81 6.54 8.28 -14.62
CA ILE A 81 7.16 8.58 -15.92
C ILE A 81 7.10 10.06 -16.22
N ALA A 82 5.91 10.68 -16.14
CA ALA A 82 5.74 12.11 -16.41
C ALA A 82 6.60 12.99 -15.48
N SER A 83 6.74 12.61 -14.20
CA SER A 83 7.63 13.31 -13.27
C SER A 83 9.10 13.16 -13.66
N LEU A 84 9.52 11.96 -14.07
CA LEU A 84 10.90 11.68 -14.45
C LEU A 84 11.27 12.40 -15.75
N GLU A 85 10.38 12.44 -16.73
CA GLU A 85 10.58 13.20 -17.97
C GLU A 85 10.81 14.70 -17.70
N LYS A 86 10.04 15.30 -16.78
CA LYS A 86 10.26 16.69 -16.35
C LYS A 86 11.63 16.89 -15.71
N GLN A 87 12.05 15.97 -14.85
CA GLN A 87 13.38 16.03 -14.22
C GLN A 87 14.50 15.87 -15.25
N ILE A 88 14.35 14.96 -16.20
CA ILE A 88 15.30 14.76 -17.30
C ILE A 88 15.39 16.03 -18.16
N LYS A 89 14.26 16.66 -18.50
CA LYS A 89 14.26 17.92 -19.26
C LYS A 89 15.01 19.02 -18.52
N ALA A 90 14.73 19.20 -17.22
CA ALA A 90 15.42 20.18 -16.40
C ALA A 90 16.93 19.92 -16.32
N LEU A 91 17.35 18.65 -16.24
CA LEU A 91 18.76 18.26 -16.25
C LEU A 91 19.43 18.54 -17.61
N LYS A 92 18.72 18.36 -18.73
CA LYS A 92 19.23 18.67 -20.08
C LYS A 92 19.44 20.16 -20.31
N GLU A 93 18.62 21.01 -19.70
CA GLU A 93 18.68 22.47 -19.80
C GLU A 93 19.64 23.10 -18.77
N LEU A 94 20.22 22.29 -17.88
CA LEU A 94 21.10 22.75 -16.81
C LEU A 94 22.44 23.22 -17.37
N SER A 95 22.78 24.50 -17.16
CA SER A 95 24.09 25.09 -17.49
C SER A 95 24.76 25.61 -16.22
N PHE A 96 26.03 25.24 -16.00
CA PHE A 96 26.81 25.67 -14.83
C PHE A 96 27.69 26.90 -15.09
N THR A 97 27.85 27.28 -16.35
CA THR A 97 28.55 28.49 -16.77
C THR A 97 27.52 29.61 -16.95
N LYS A 98 27.30 30.34 -15.86
CA LYS A 98 26.83 31.72 -15.90
C LYS A 98 27.97 32.63 -15.49
#